data_AF-A0A536BIR6-F1
#
_entry.id   AF-A0A536BIR6-F1
#
_cell.length_a   1.000
_cell.length_b   1.000
_cell.length_c   1.000
_cell.angle_alpha   90.00
_cell.angle_beta   90.00
_cell.angle_gamma   90.00
#
_symmetry.space_group_name_H-M   'P 1'
#
loop_
_entity.id
_entity.type
_entity.pdbx_description
1 polymer ?
#
loop_
_entity_poly.entity_id
_entity_poly.type
_entity_poly.pdbx_seq_one_letter_code
_entity_poly.pdbx_strand_id
1 'polypeptide(L)' 'LFYGNPKQVLIQLVAIGAAWGWSIVGTFVILKVVNLFVPLRVHEDEEILGLDLSQHGEPAYASINAN' A
#
# COMPACT_ATOMS: atom_id res chain seq x y z
N LEU A 1 -12.86 15.72 28.57
CA LEU A 1 -12.92 17.14 28.99
C LEU A 1 -11.90 17.92 28.15
N PHE A 2 -12.28 19.00 27.47
CA PHE A 2 -11.31 19.87 26.81
C PHE A 2 -10.59 20.67 27.91
N TYR A 3 -9.41 20.21 28.33
CA TYR A 3 -8.64 20.78 29.45
C TYR A 3 -8.13 22.21 29.15
N GLY A 4 -9.02 23.20 29.15
CA GLY A 4 -8.71 24.63 29.05
C GLY A 4 -8.20 25.14 27.69
N ASN A 5 -7.67 24.26 26.82
CA ASN A 5 -7.09 24.64 25.53
C ASN A 5 -7.77 23.91 24.34
N PRO A 6 -8.96 24.36 23.91
CA PRO A 6 -9.65 23.79 22.74
C PRO A 6 -8.89 24.00 21.41
N LYS A 7 -7.99 24.99 21.33
CA LYS A 7 -7.15 25.24 20.14
C LYS A 7 -6.21 24.05 19.84
N GLN A 8 -5.87 23.25 20.86
CA GLN A 8 -5.04 22.06 20.68
C GLN A 8 -5.64 21.08 19.66
N VAL A 9 -6.97 20.94 19.61
CA VAL A 9 -7.65 20.06 18.64
C VAL A 9 -7.36 20.50 17.21
N LEU A 10 -7.44 21.81 16.94
CA LEU A 10 -7.14 22.35 15.61
C LEU A 10 -5.68 22.11 15.22
N ILE A 11 -4.74 22.27 16.14
CA ILE A 11 -3.31 22.01 15.89
C ILE A 11 -3.09 20.54 15.51
N GLN A 12 -3.75 19.61 16.21
CA GLN A 12 -3.64 18.18 15.89
C GLN A 12 -4.27 17.85 14.54
N LEU A 13 -5.41 18.45 14.19
CA LEU A 13 -6.02 18.27 12.86
C LEU A 13 -5.09 18.77 11.74
N VAL A 14 -4.40 19.90 11.94
CA VAL A 14 -3.39 20.39 10.99
C VAL A 14 -2.21 19.42 10.89
N ALA A 15 -1.73 18.88 12.01
CA ALA A 15 -0.66 17.90 12.02
C ALA A 15 -1.04 16.60 11.27
N ILE A 16 -2.25 16.10 11.48
CA ILE A 16 -2.80 14.94 10.75
C ILE A 16 -2.88 15.25 9.26
N GLY A 17 -3.45 16.41 8.90
CA GLY A 17 -3.57 16.84 7.50
C GLY A 17 -2.20 16.97 6.81
N ALA A 18 -1.20 17.50 7.50
CA ALA A 18 0.16 17.60 6.99
C ALA A 18 0.81 16.21 6.79
N ALA A 19 0.66 15.30 7.77
CA ALA A 19 1.19 13.95 7.68
C ALA A 19 0.53 13.15 6.53
N TRP A 20 -0.79 13.26 6.38
CA TRP A 20 -1.52 12.67 5.27
C TRP A 20 -1.10 13.27 3.92
N GLY A 21 -1.07 14.59 3.82
CA GLY A 21 -0.67 15.28 2.60
C GLY A 21 0.73 14.86 2.15
N TRP A 22 1.69 14.84 3.08
CA TRP A 22 3.06 14.39 2.80
C TRP A 22 3.11 12.93 2.36
N SER A 23 2.47 12.04 3.12
CA SER A 23 2.53 10.60 2.86
C SER A 23 1.83 10.22 1.55
N ILE A 24 0.65 10.78 1.28
CA ILE A 24 -0.14 10.50 0.08
C ILE A 24 0.58 11.05 -1.16
N VAL A 25 0.96 12.34 -1.13
CA VAL A 25 1.60 12.97 -2.30
C VAL A 25 2.98 12.35 -2.55
N GLY A 26 3.79 12.17 -1.50
CA GLY A 26 5.10 11.55 -1.63
C GLY A 26 5.03 10.13 -2.18
N THR A 27 4.17 9.28 -1.61
CA THR A 27 3.98 7.90 -2.09
C THR A 27 3.44 7.88 -3.51
N PHE A 28 2.45 8.73 -3.84
CA PHE A 28 1.89 8.80 -5.19
C PHE A 28 2.96 9.18 -6.23
N VAL A 29 3.81 10.17 -5.94
CA VAL A 29 4.92 10.56 -6.83
C VAL A 29 5.90 9.40 -7.00
N ILE A 30 6.30 8.73 -5.92
CA ILE A 30 7.22 7.59 -5.97
C ILE A 30 6.65 6.47 -6.85
N LEU A 31 5.41 6.06 -6.58
CA LEU A 31 4.74 5.02 -7.37
C LEU A 31 4.64 5.42 -8.84
N LYS A 32 4.28 6.68 -9.13
CA LYS A 32 4.15 7.16 -10.51
C LYS A 32 5.49 7.12 -11.23
N VAL A 33 6.58 7.55 -10.58
CA VAL A 33 7.93 7.52 -11.13
C VAL A 33 8.39 6.09 -11.38
N VAL A 34 8.22 5.19 -10.41
CA VAL A 34 8.57 3.76 -10.58
C VAL A 34 7.79 3.15 -11.74
N ASN A 35 6.49 3.47 -11.88
CA ASN A 35 5.64 2.98 -12.96
C ASN A 35 6.04 3.48 -14.35
N LEU A 36 6.93 4.47 -14.47
CA LEU A 36 7.52 4.85 -15.77
C LEU A 36 8.59 3.87 -16.22
N PHE A 37 9.23 3.16 -15.29
CA PHE A 37 10.34 2.24 -15.56
C PHE A 37 9.92 0.78 -15.51
N VAL A 38 9.09 0.39 -14.54
CA VAL A 38 8.65 -0.98 -14.31
C VAL A 38 7.16 -0.97 -13.94
N PRO A 39 6.31 -1.82 -14.54
CA PRO A 39 4.90 -1.90 -14.18
C PRO A 39 4.74 -2.30 -12.71
N LEU A 40 3.93 -1.55 -11.96
CA LEU A 40 3.68 -1.83 -10.54
C LEU A 40 2.79 -3.06 -10.27
N ARG A 41 2.04 -3.51 -11.28
CA ARG A 41 1.13 -4.66 -11.20
C ARG A 41 1.51 -5.66 -12.29
N VAL A 42 1.48 -6.94 -11.95
CA VAL A 42 1.67 -8.05 -12.90
C VAL A 42 0.53 -8.11 -13.93
N HIS A 43 0.73 -8.88 -14.99
CA HIS A 43 -0.33 -9.14 -15.96
C HIS A 43 -1.49 -9.91 -15.33
N GLU A 44 -2.70 -9.72 -15.86
CA GLU A 44 -3.93 -10.33 -15.32
C GLU A 44 -3.84 -11.86 -15.27
N ASP A 45 -3.26 -12.48 -16.30
CA ASP A 45 -3.05 -13.94 -16.36
C ASP A 45 -2.13 -14.44 -15.23
N GLU A 46 -1.07 -13.68 -14.91
CA GLU A 46 -0.14 -13.99 -13.81
C GLU A 46 -0.76 -13.77 -12.43
N GLU A 47 -1.66 -12.79 -12.32
CA GLU A 47 -2.43 -12.52 -11.10
C GLU A 47 -3.45 -13.63 -10.84
N ILE A 48 -4.12 -14.12 -11.89
CA ILE A 48 -5.06 -15.25 -11.83
C ILE A 48 -4.33 -16.56 -11.47
N LEU A 49 -3.15 -16.79 -12.06
CA LEU A 49 -2.32 -17.96 -11.75
C LEU A 49 -1.80 -17.94 -10.30
N GLY A 50 -1.62 -16.75 -9.73
CA GLY A 50 -1.06 -16.53 -8.40
C GLY A 50 0.43 -16.21 -8.45
N LEU A 51 0.84 -15.20 -7.65
CA LEU A 51 2.21 -14.67 -7.61
C LEU A 51 3.27 -15.69 -7.16
N ASP A 52 2.88 -16.67 -6.34
CA ASP A 52 3.78 -17.73 -5.90
C ASP A 52 4.19 -18.60 -7.11
N LEU A 53 3.23 -18.98 -7.96
CA LEU A 53 3.50 -19.76 -9.17
C LEU A 53 4.12 -18.91 -10.29
N SER A 54 3.59 -17.71 -10.54
CA SER A 54 4.02 -16.87 -11.67
C SER A 54 5.37 -16.19 -11.46
N GLN A 55 5.70 -15.78 -10.22
CA GLN A 55 6.93 -15.06 -9.92
C GLN A 55 7.97 -15.90 -9.17
N HIS A 56 7.55 -16.90 -8.38
CA HIS A 56 8.46 -17.71 -7.56
C HIS A 56 8.56 -19.17 -8.04
N GLY A 57 7.66 -19.62 -8.92
CA GLY A 57 7.69 -20.96 -9.50
C GLY A 57 7.31 -22.08 -8.54
N GLU A 58 6.74 -21.76 -7.38
CA GLU A 58 6.40 -22.72 -6.34
C GLU A 58 5.02 -22.44 -5.74
N PRO A 59 4.27 -23.46 -5.31
CA PRO A 59 3.07 -23.25 -4.52
C PRO A 59 3.44 -22.89 -3.07
N ALA A 60 2.82 -21.85 -2.49
CA ALA A 60 3.05 -21.50 -1.07
C ALA A 60 2.67 -22.61 -0.08
N TYR A 61 1.74 -23.48 -0.48
CA TYR A 61 1.32 -24.62 0.30
C TYR A 61 1.45 -25.89 -0.54
N ALA A 62 2.13 -26.91 0.01
CA ALA A 62 2.02 -28.26 -0.51
C ALA A 62 0.54 -28.63 -0.49
N SER A 63 -0.02 -29.02 -1.63
CA SER A 63 -1.36 -29.59 -1.69
C SER A 63 -1.38 -30.80 -0.76
N ILE A 64 -1.84 -30.62 0.48
CA ILE A 64 -2.22 -31.74 1.33
C ILE A 64 -3.32 -32.42 0.53
N ASN A 65 -3.01 -33.62 0.03
CA ASN A 65 -3.91 -34.45 -0.75
C ASN A 65 -5.32 -34.42 -0.12
N ALA A 66 -6.21 -33.62 -0.71
CA ALA A 66 -7.64 -33.71 -0.48
C ALA A 66 -8.12 -34.90 -1.33
N ASN A 67 -7.84 -36.10 -0.82
CA ASN A 67 -8.58 -37.29 -1.19
C ASN A 67 -10.00 -37.19 -0.63
#